data_AF-A0A4P8ZZT0-F1
#
_entry.id   AF-A0A4P8ZZT0-F1
#
_cell.length_a   1.000
_cell.length_b   1.000
_cell.length_c   1.000
_cell.angle_alpha   90.00
_cell.angle_beta   90.00
_cell.angle_gamma   90.00
#
_symmetry.space_group_name_H-M   'P 1'
#
loop_
_entity.id
_entity.type
_entity.pdbx_description
1 polymer ?
#
loop_
_entity_poly.entity_id
_entity_poly.type
_entity_poly.pdbx_seq_one_letter_code
_entity_poly.pdbx_strand_id
1 'polypeptide(L)'
;MSSMRKLIGFFISITFVFGMALLVLNRQSIIDEITLWQYQPSSQVAEIANRVKMSDFGKKMFYVSKPQIQSAGEFNKDCRRVEQGNAILGCYNQAAGEIYIYDVTNAELDGVKEVTAAHEMLHAAWKRLSSSERKRLSTLLEHAYDNVKTDKLAERMKYYDRAQPGTRANELHSILGTEFANLGEELEEYYRRYFTDRSEVLRLHSQYREKFESRENEAQELSKSLQSRKQK
;
A
#
# COMPACT_ATOMS: atom_id res chain seq x y z
N MET A 1 17.43 49.72 31.52
CA MET A 1 16.41 48.69 31.80
C MET A 1 15.37 48.49 30.68
N SER A 2 14.86 49.56 30.03
CA SER A 2 13.85 49.46 28.96
C SER A 2 14.32 48.70 27.70
N SER A 3 15.51 49.00 27.16
CA SER A 3 16.03 48.29 25.98
C SER A 3 16.29 46.80 26.22
N MET A 4 16.72 46.41 27.43
CA MET A 4 16.98 45.01 27.76
C MET A 4 15.69 44.19 27.83
N ARG A 5 14.59 44.76 28.36
CA ARG A 5 13.26 44.14 28.32
C ARG A 5 12.72 44.01 26.90
N LYS A 6 12.94 45.01 26.04
CA LYS A 6 12.57 44.94 24.61
C LYS A 6 13.37 43.87 23.87
N LEU A 7 14.66 43.74 24.16
CA LEU A 7 15.53 42.71 23.58
C LEU A 7 15.06 41.31 24.00
N ILE A 8 14.80 41.10 25.28
CA ILE A 8 14.28 39.83 25.82
C ILE A 8 12.92 39.49 25.19
N GLY A 9 11.99 40.45 25.12
CA GLY A 9 10.69 40.25 24.48
C GLY A 9 10.80 39.92 23.00
N PHE A 10 11.74 40.54 22.28
CA PHE A 10 12.02 40.23 20.88
C PHE A 10 12.56 38.80 20.69
N PHE A 11 13.51 38.36 21.52
CA PHE A 11 14.01 36.99 21.48
C PHE A 11 12.93 35.96 21.83
N ILE A 12 12.09 36.23 22.84
CA ILE A 12 10.95 35.36 23.18
C ILE A 12 9.99 35.24 21.99
N SER A 13 9.63 36.35 21.35
CA SER A 13 8.76 36.35 20.17
C SER A 13 9.37 35.57 19.00
N ILE A 14 10.67 35.75 18.72
CA ILE A 14 11.36 34.97 17.68
C ILE A 14 11.35 33.48 18.01
N THR A 15 11.68 33.09 19.24
CA THR A 15 11.68 31.67 19.64
C THR A 15 10.28 31.05 19.54
N PHE A 16 9.23 31.81 19.86
CA PHE A 16 7.86 31.35 19.73
C PHE A 16 7.45 31.17 18.26
N VAL A 17 7.75 32.15 17.40
CA VAL A 17 7.45 32.07 15.96
C VAL A 17 8.24 30.92 15.32
N PHE A 18 9.52 30.77 15.67
CA PHE A 18 10.35 29.68 15.17
C PHE A 18 9.86 28.32 15.66
N GLY A 19 9.46 28.21 16.93
CA GLY A 19 8.84 27.00 17.49
C GLY A 19 7.53 26.63 16.78
N MET A 20 6.66 27.61 16.52
CA MET A 20 5.42 27.38 15.75
C MET A 20 5.72 26.97 14.30
N ALA A 21 6.72 27.58 13.65
CA ALA A 21 7.12 27.18 12.31
C ALA A 21 7.62 25.72 12.27
N LEU A 22 8.45 25.32 13.23
CA LEU A 22 8.91 23.93 13.34
C LEU A 22 7.75 22.95 13.59
N LEU A 23 6.77 23.32 14.42
CA LEU A 23 5.58 22.50 14.66
C LEU A 23 4.73 22.33 13.40
N VAL A 24 4.53 23.39 12.62
CA VAL A 24 3.76 23.32 11.37
C VAL A 24 4.51 22.49 10.33
N LEU A 25 5.82 22.71 10.16
CA LEU A 25 6.65 21.98 9.20
C LEU A 25 6.76 20.49 9.54
N ASN A 26 6.79 20.13 10.83
CA ASN A 26 6.90 18.75 11.30
C ASN A 26 5.56 18.16 11.76
N ARG A 27 4.44 18.82 11.46
CA ARG A 27 3.10 18.43 11.96
C ARG A 27 2.80 16.96 11.70
N GLN A 28 3.09 16.47 10.50
CA GLN A 28 2.81 15.07 10.14
C GLN A 28 3.67 14.10 10.94
N SER A 29 4.97 14.36 11.08
CA SER A 29 5.88 13.51 11.86
C SER A 29 5.49 13.43 13.33
N ILE A 30 5.01 14.53 13.91
CA ILE A 30 4.53 14.59 15.29
C ILE A 30 3.25 13.75 15.45
N ILE A 31 2.28 13.91 14.53
CA ILE A 31 1.05 13.11 14.54
C ILE A 31 1.36 11.62 14.39
N ASP A 32 2.28 11.27 13.50
CA ASP A 32 2.71 9.90 13.28
C ASP A 32 3.31 9.30 14.56
N GLU A 33 4.19 10.05 15.26
CA GLU A 33 4.80 9.58 16.51
C GLU A 33 3.78 9.36 17.63
N ILE A 34 2.85 10.30 17.79
CA ILE A 34 1.74 10.17 18.75
C ILE A 34 0.88 8.95 18.40
N THR A 35 0.60 8.74 17.11
CA THR A 35 -0.20 7.61 16.64
C THR A 35 0.50 6.29 16.93
N LEU A 36 1.81 6.18 16.67
CA LEU A 36 2.59 4.98 16.97
C LEU A 36 2.64 4.69 18.46
N TRP A 37 2.73 5.73 19.29
CA TRP A 37 2.73 5.56 20.74
C TRP A 37 1.38 5.03 21.26
N GLN A 38 0.28 5.44 20.65
CA GLN A 38 -1.08 5.05 21.03
C GLN A 38 -1.54 3.73 20.39
N TYR A 39 -1.04 3.41 19.20
CA TYR A 39 -1.45 2.23 18.46
C TYR A 39 -0.63 1.00 18.86
N GLN A 40 -1.31 -0.02 19.37
CA GLN A 40 -0.73 -1.32 19.65
C GLN A 40 -1.18 -2.30 18.57
N PRO A 41 -0.27 -2.80 17.70
CA PRO A 41 -0.64 -3.76 16.66
C PRO A 41 -1.12 -5.06 17.31
N SER A 42 -2.16 -5.67 16.75
CA SER A 42 -2.54 -7.04 17.12
C SER A 42 -1.43 -8.02 16.73
N SER A 43 -1.44 -9.22 17.31
CA SER A 43 -0.49 -10.29 16.94
C SER A 43 -0.51 -10.57 15.45
N GLN A 44 -1.70 -10.63 14.85
CA GLN A 44 -1.89 -10.88 13.42
C GLN A 44 -1.32 -9.75 12.55
N VAL A 45 -1.53 -8.48 12.93
CA VAL A 45 -0.96 -7.32 12.23
C VAL A 45 0.57 -7.33 12.31
N ALA A 46 1.13 -7.63 13.49
CA ALA A 46 2.58 -7.71 13.67
C ALA A 46 3.18 -8.87 12.89
N GLU A 47 2.49 -10.02 12.85
CA GLU A 47 2.89 -11.18 12.07
C GLU A 47 2.92 -10.85 10.57
N ILE A 48 1.88 -10.22 10.03
CA ILE A 48 1.85 -9.77 8.63
C ILE A 48 3.08 -8.92 8.29
N ALA A 49 3.38 -7.90 9.11
CA ALA A 49 4.52 -7.01 8.88
C ALA A 49 5.86 -7.75 8.92
N ASN A 50 5.99 -8.77 9.77
CA ASN A 50 7.18 -9.61 9.85
C ASN A 50 7.29 -10.59 8.68
N ARG A 51 6.17 -11.20 8.26
CA ARG A 51 6.11 -12.15 7.13
C ARG A 51 6.54 -11.49 5.83
N VAL A 52 6.05 -10.28 5.53
CA VAL A 52 6.49 -9.52 4.33
C VAL A 52 7.82 -8.79 4.51
N LYS A 53 8.53 -9.01 5.61
CA LYS A 53 9.84 -8.42 5.89
C LYS A 53 9.83 -6.89 5.83
N MET A 54 8.77 -6.23 6.32
CA MET A 54 8.74 -4.77 6.41
C MET A 54 9.94 -4.26 7.22
N SER A 55 10.61 -3.24 6.68
CA SER A 55 11.62 -2.47 7.41
C SER A 55 10.98 -1.68 8.55
N ASP A 56 11.78 -1.08 9.42
CA ASP A 56 11.26 -0.21 10.48
C ASP A 56 10.44 0.95 9.90
N PHE A 57 10.85 1.50 8.76
CA PHE A 57 10.10 2.54 8.08
C PHE A 57 8.82 2.01 7.41
N GLY A 58 8.85 0.80 6.83
CA GLY A 58 7.65 0.13 6.32
C GLY A 58 6.64 -0.15 7.45
N LYS A 59 7.10 -0.69 8.58
CA LYS A 59 6.29 -0.90 9.80
C LYS A 59 5.71 0.41 10.32
N LYS A 60 6.49 1.49 10.31
CA LYS A 60 6.01 2.83 10.66
C LYS A 60 4.85 3.24 9.75
N MET A 61 5.01 3.18 8.43
CA MET A 61 3.94 3.54 7.48
C MET A 61 2.70 2.65 7.67
N PHE A 62 2.89 1.37 7.95
CA PHE A 62 1.79 0.44 8.19
C PHE A 62 1.04 0.82 9.48
N TYR A 63 1.74 0.93 10.62
CA TYR A 63 1.10 1.14 11.93
C TYR A 63 0.53 2.53 12.14
N VAL A 64 1.11 3.60 11.56
CA VAL A 64 0.46 4.93 11.59
C VAL A 64 -0.87 4.92 10.85
N SER A 65 -1.06 3.95 9.96
CA SER A 65 -2.31 3.71 9.25
C SER A 65 -3.24 2.71 9.93
N LYS A 66 -2.99 2.39 11.21
CA LYS A 66 -3.90 1.65 12.10
C LYS A 66 -4.59 0.46 11.41
N PRO A 67 -3.83 -0.49 10.87
CA PRO A 67 -4.37 -1.56 10.05
C PRO A 67 -5.35 -2.41 10.85
N GLN A 68 -6.43 -2.82 10.20
CA GLN A 68 -7.46 -3.67 10.77
C GLN A 68 -7.69 -4.88 9.87
N ILE A 69 -7.68 -6.06 10.47
CA ILE A 69 -8.09 -7.29 9.81
C ILE A 69 -9.58 -7.49 10.13
N GLN A 70 -10.41 -7.48 9.10
CA GLN A 70 -11.85 -7.33 9.21
C GLN A 70 -12.60 -8.52 8.62
N SER A 71 -13.73 -8.86 9.24
CA SER A 71 -14.68 -9.81 8.65
C SER A 71 -15.31 -9.23 7.37
N ALA A 72 -15.97 -10.06 6.57
CA ALA A 72 -16.58 -9.62 5.31
C ALA A 72 -17.61 -8.49 5.54
N GLY A 73 -18.37 -8.56 6.63
CA GLY A 73 -19.40 -7.57 6.96
C GLY A 73 -18.84 -6.22 7.37
N GLU A 74 -17.71 -6.19 8.08
CA GLU A 74 -16.99 -4.96 8.45
C GLU A 74 -16.26 -4.40 7.22
N PHE A 75 -15.53 -5.25 6.52
CA PHE A 75 -14.78 -4.88 5.33
C PHE A 75 -15.67 -4.24 4.26
N ASN A 76 -16.85 -4.79 3.97
CA ASN A 76 -17.75 -4.20 2.99
C ASN A 76 -18.35 -2.85 3.42
N LYS A 77 -18.32 -2.50 4.71
CA LYS A 77 -18.78 -1.19 5.22
C LYS A 77 -17.70 -0.13 5.10
N ASP A 78 -16.47 -0.49 5.46
CA ASP A 78 -15.33 0.41 5.54
C ASP A 78 -14.59 0.52 4.21
N CYS A 79 -14.58 -0.57 3.44
CA CYS A 79 -14.06 -0.68 2.09
C CYS A 79 -15.19 -0.82 1.06
N ARG A 80 -15.85 0.29 0.72
CA ARG A 80 -17.04 0.29 -0.18
C ARG A 80 -16.74 0.15 -1.67
N ARG A 81 -15.53 -0.26 -2.04
CA ARG A 81 -15.15 -0.38 -3.45
C ARG A 81 -15.64 -1.73 -3.99
N VAL A 82 -16.13 -1.72 -5.23
CA VAL A 82 -16.58 -2.92 -5.94
C VAL A 82 -15.87 -2.96 -7.29
N GLU A 83 -14.96 -3.92 -7.47
CA GLU A 83 -14.35 -4.21 -8.78
C GLU A 83 -15.12 -5.33 -9.46
N GLN A 84 -15.51 -5.14 -10.72
CA GLN A 84 -16.12 -6.22 -11.50
C GLN A 84 -15.03 -7.21 -11.92
N GLY A 85 -15.15 -8.46 -11.48
CA GLY A 85 -14.24 -9.54 -11.87
C GLY A 85 -13.00 -9.73 -10.98
N ASN A 86 -12.70 -8.79 -10.07
CA ASN A 86 -11.61 -8.91 -9.10
C ASN A 86 -12.12 -8.68 -7.67
N ALA A 87 -11.75 -9.55 -6.75
CA ALA A 87 -12.06 -9.33 -5.34
C ALA A 87 -11.10 -8.28 -4.76
N ILE A 88 -11.64 -7.19 -4.24
CA ILE A 88 -10.85 -6.25 -3.43
C ILE A 88 -10.69 -6.87 -2.05
N LEU A 89 -9.45 -7.05 -1.62
CA LEU A 89 -9.12 -7.67 -0.33
C LEU A 89 -8.52 -6.67 0.66
N GLY A 90 -8.29 -5.43 0.22
CA GLY A 90 -7.77 -4.35 1.04
C GLY A 90 -8.14 -2.98 0.49
N CYS A 91 -8.13 -1.97 1.36
CA CYS A 91 -8.03 -0.60 0.90
C CYS A 91 -7.43 0.33 1.95
N TYR A 92 -6.73 1.34 1.43
CA TYR A 92 -6.28 2.50 2.17
C TYR A 92 -7.30 3.64 2.06
N ASN A 93 -7.95 3.97 3.19
CA ASN A 93 -8.84 5.10 3.29
C ASN A 93 -8.03 6.39 3.31
N GLN A 94 -7.97 7.10 2.18
CA GLN A 94 -7.22 8.33 2.03
C GLN A 94 -7.65 9.45 3.00
N ALA A 95 -8.93 9.51 3.38
CA ALA A 95 -9.46 10.55 4.26
C ALA A 95 -9.09 10.28 5.73
N ALA A 96 -9.32 9.06 6.21
CA ALA A 96 -8.99 8.65 7.57
C ALA A 96 -7.51 8.36 7.76
N GLY A 97 -6.80 7.99 6.68
CA GLY A 97 -5.43 7.51 6.72
C GLY A 97 -5.30 6.08 7.25
N GLU A 98 -6.36 5.27 7.14
CA GLU A 98 -6.47 3.93 7.76
C GLU A 98 -6.42 2.81 6.71
N ILE A 99 -5.91 1.64 7.11
CA ILE A 99 -5.84 0.43 6.27
C ILE A 99 -6.85 -0.60 6.78
N TYR A 100 -7.65 -1.13 5.86
CA TYR A 100 -8.55 -2.26 6.14
C TYR A 100 -8.18 -3.42 5.24
N ILE A 101 -8.08 -4.61 5.80
CA ILE A 101 -7.71 -5.85 5.10
C ILE A 101 -8.76 -6.90 5.42
N TYR A 102 -9.27 -7.56 4.40
CA TYR A 102 -10.23 -8.64 4.56
C TYR A 102 -9.57 -9.88 5.15
N ASP A 103 -10.20 -10.48 6.18
CA ASP A 103 -9.72 -11.70 6.83
C ASP A 103 -9.97 -12.93 5.97
N VAL A 104 -9.10 -13.16 4.98
CA VAL A 104 -9.09 -14.41 4.23
C VAL A 104 -8.62 -15.55 5.12
N THR A 105 -9.50 -16.54 5.34
CA THR A 105 -9.26 -17.72 6.18
C THR A 105 -8.92 -18.99 5.39
N ASN A 106 -9.02 -18.95 4.06
CA ASN A 106 -8.68 -20.08 3.21
C ASN A 106 -7.16 -20.30 3.18
N ALA A 107 -6.71 -21.44 3.70
CA ALA A 107 -5.29 -21.81 3.76
C ALA A 107 -4.63 -21.98 2.38
N GLU A 108 -5.40 -22.27 1.31
CA GLU A 108 -4.87 -22.30 -0.06
C GLU A 108 -4.42 -20.91 -0.54
N LEU A 109 -4.92 -19.84 0.10
CA LEU A 109 -4.60 -18.45 -0.21
C LEU A 109 -3.63 -17.84 0.81
N ASP A 110 -2.85 -18.66 1.50
CA ASP A 110 -1.80 -18.18 2.40
C ASP A 110 -0.87 -17.18 1.69
N GLY A 111 -0.61 -16.05 2.35
CA GLY A 111 0.14 -14.93 1.79
C GLY A 111 -0.71 -13.81 1.18
N VAL A 112 -2.01 -14.03 0.92
CA VAL A 112 -2.84 -12.99 0.30
C VAL A 112 -3.02 -11.78 1.21
N LYS A 113 -3.27 -12.00 2.51
CA LYS A 113 -3.42 -10.90 3.50
C LYS A 113 -2.14 -10.11 3.63
N GLU A 114 -1.01 -10.80 3.62
CA GLU A 114 0.32 -10.25 3.70
C GLU A 114 0.63 -9.34 2.52
N VAL A 115 0.44 -9.84 1.29
CA VAL A 115 0.68 -9.06 0.05
C VAL A 115 -0.28 -7.87 -0.05
N THR A 116 -1.57 -8.07 0.28
CA THR A 116 -2.54 -6.98 0.34
C THR A 116 -2.13 -5.92 1.37
N ALA A 117 -1.73 -6.31 2.58
CA ALA A 117 -1.29 -5.37 3.60
C ALA A 117 -0.06 -4.56 3.16
N ALA A 118 0.91 -5.22 2.50
CA ALA A 118 2.08 -4.57 1.94
C ALA A 118 1.69 -3.57 0.84
N HIS A 119 0.72 -3.92 -0.01
CA HIS A 119 0.18 -3.04 -1.04
C HIS A 119 -0.47 -1.79 -0.43
N GLU A 120 -1.36 -1.96 0.55
CA GLU A 120 -2.03 -0.83 1.20
C GLU A 120 -1.06 0.06 2.00
N MET A 121 -0.01 -0.54 2.60
CA MET A 121 1.08 0.21 3.23
C MET A 121 1.82 1.08 2.19
N LEU A 122 2.03 0.60 0.97
CA LEU A 122 2.66 1.38 -0.09
C LEU A 122 1.79 2.55 -0.55
N HIS A 123 0.46 2.43 -0.54
CA HIS A 123 -0.42 3.59 -0.74
C HIS A 123 -0.28 4.64 0.38
N ALA A 124 -0.19 4.21 1.64
CA ALA A 124 0.08 5.10 2.76
C ALA A 124 1.45 5.81 2.60
N ALA A 125 2.46 5.08 2.13
CA ALA A 125 3.77 5.63 1.83
C ALA A 125 3.76 6.62 0.65
N TRP A 126 3.05 6.31 -0.44
CA TRP A 126 2.88 7.21 -1.59
C TRP A 126 2.27 8.55 -1.17
N LYS A 127 1.31 8.52 -0.25
CA LYS A 127 0.69 9.72 0.33
C LYS A 127 1.71 10.63 1.02
N ARG A 128 2.81 10.07 1.56
CA ARG A 128 3.87 10.84 2.25
C ARG A 128 4.92 11.44 1.31
N LEU A 129 4.98 10.99 0.05
CA LEU A 129 5.96 11.51 -0.92
C LEU A 129 5.68 12.96 -1.30
N SER A 130 6.78 13.71 -1.51
CA SER A 130 6.73 15.04 -2.11
C SER A 130 6.27 14.99 -3.57
N SER A 131 5.85 16.15 -4.11
CA SER A 131 5.42 16.24 -5.51
C SER A 131 6.56 15.93 -6.50
N SER A 132 7.80 16.32 -6.18
CA SER A 132 8.99 16.03 -6.97
C SER A 132 9.32 14.54 -6.96
N GLU A 133 9.26 13.88 -5.80
CA GLU A 133 9.46 12.43 -5.70
C GLU A 133 8.39 11.67 -6.47
N ARG A 134 7.10 12.03 -6.33
CA ARG A 134 6.02 11.41 -7.10
C ARG A 134 6.26 11.54 -8.59
N LYS A 135 6.61 12.74 -9.08
CA LYS A 135 6.90 12.96 -10.50
C LYS A 135 8.06 12.07 -10.99
N ARG A 136 9.14 11.99 -10.22
CA ARG A 136 10.29 11.13 -10.53
C ARG A 136 9.89 9.66 -10.59
N LEU A 137 9.20 9.19 -9.56
CA LEU A 137 8.79 7.79 -9.46
C LEU A 137 7.75 7.42 -10.51
N SER A 138 6.82 8.30 -10.87
CA SER A 138 5.87 8.05 -11.95
C SER A 138 6.59 7.68 -13.25
N THR A 139 7.68 8.39 -13.61
CA THR A 139 8.46 8.05 -14.82
C THR A 139 9.12 6.68 -14.71
N LEU A 140 9.73 6.36 -13.55
CA LEU A 140 10.36 5.06 -13.32
C LEU A 140 9.34 3.91 -13.35
N LEU A 141 8.16 4.12 -12.76
CA LEU A 141 7.10 3.14 -12.67
C LEU A 141 6.47 2.83 -14.03
N GLU A 142 6.27 3.83 -14.89
CA GLU A 142 5.78 3.57 -16.26
C GLU A 142 6.82 2.80 -17.08
N HIS A 143 8.11 3.15 -16.97
CA HIS A 143 9.17 2.38 -17.64
C HIS A 143 9.23 0.92 -17.13
N ALA A 144 9.14 0.72 -15.82
CA ALA A 144 9.08 -0.62 -15.25
C ALA A 144 7.82 -1.37 -15.70
N TYR A 145 6.67 -0.70 -15.72
CA TYR A 145 5.41 -1.26 -16.22
C TYR A 145 5.57 -1.74 -17.66
N ASP A 146 6.15 -0.95 -18.57
CA ASP A 146 6.35 -1.34 -19.96
C ASP A 146 7.25 -2.59 -20.10
N ASN A 147 8.22 -2.75 -19.20
CA ASN A 147 9.12 -3.91 -19.19
C ASN A 147 8.48 -5.20 -18.64
N VAL A 148 7.60 -5.08 -17.63
CA VAL A 148 6.99 -6.25 -16.95
C VAL A 148 5.55 -6.52 -17.38
N LYS A 149 5.02 -5.74 -18.33
CA LYS A 149 3.62 -5.76 -18.75
C LYS A 149 3.18 -7.15 -19.19
N THR A 150 2.04 -7.57 -18.64
CA THR A 150 1.27 -8.73 -19.11
C THR A 150 -0.13 -8.27 -19.52
N ASP A 151 -0.87 -9.10 -20.24
CA ASP A 151 -2.26 -8.79 -20.59
C ASP A 151 -3.14 -8.59 -19.34
N LYS A 152 -2.96 -9.43 -18.32
CA LYS A 152 -3.63 -9.31 -17.02
C LYS A 152 -3.32 -7.97 -16.34
N LEU A 153 -2.04 -7.58 -16.29
CA LEU A 153 -1.65 -6.29 -15.69
C LEU A 153 -2.22 -5.11 -16.50
N ALA A 154 -2.18 -5.19 -17.83
CA ALA A 154 -2.71 -4.15 -18.69
C ALA A 154 -4.23 -3.97 -18.53
N GLU A 155 -4.97 -5.07 -18.41
CA GLU A 155 -6.40 -5.06 -18.14
C GLU A 155 -6.72 -4.47 -16.77
N ARG A 156 -6.00 -4.88 -15.72
CA ARG A 156 -6.13 -4.33 -14.37
C ARG A 156 -5.87 -2.82 -14.36
N MET A 157 -4.83 -2.35 -15.03
CA MET A 157 -4.53 -0.92 -15.12
C MET A 157 -5.59 -0.13 -15.91
N LYS A 158 -6.17 -0.71 -16.99
CA LYS A 158 -7.31 -0.09 -17.70
C LYS A 158 -8.55 0.03 -16.83
N TYR A 159 -8.77 -0.91 -15.91
CA TYR A 159 -9.85 -0.79 -14.92
C TYR A 159 -9.58 0.41 -13.99
N TYR A 160 -8.39 0.51 -13.41
CA TYR A 160 -8.04 1.64 -12.52
C TYR A 160 -8.11 2.99 -13.22
N ASP A 161 -7.64 3.09 -14.46
CA ASP A 161 -7.71 4.34 -15.23
C ASP A 161 -9.16 4.83 -15.41
N ARG A 162 -10.14 3.92 -15.51
CA ARG A 162 -11.57 4.25 -15.62
C ARG A 162 -12.23 4.51 -14.26
N ALA A 163 -11.94 3.66 -13.28
CA ALA A 163 -12.60 3.70 -11.98
C ALA A 163 -12.02 4.77 -11.04
N GLN A 164 -10.74 5.11 -11.20
CA GLN A 164 -9.99 6.02 -10.35
C GLN A 164 -9.05 6.93 -11.17
N PRO A 165 -9.60 7.86 -11.97
CA PRO A 165 -8.77 8.74 -12.81
C PRO A 165 -7.72 9.51 -11.99
N GLY A 166 -6.46 9.47 -12.44
CA GLY A 166 -5.34 10.17 -11.80
C GLY A 166 -4.62 9.39 -10.70
N THR A 167 -5.03 8.15 -10.37
CA THR A 167 -4.33 7.32 -9.38
C THR A 167 -3.32 6.34 -9.98
N ARG A 168 -3.24 6.23 -11.31
CA ARG A 168 -2.40 5.26 -12.04
C ARG A 168 -1.00 5.04 -11.44
N ALA A 169 -0.24 6.10 -11.21
CA ALA A 169 1.12 5.98 -10.68
C ALA A 169 1.15 5.43 -9.23
N ASN A 170 0.16 5.76 -8.41
CA ASN A 170 0.01 5.23 -7.06
C ASN A 170 -0.35 3.72 -7.08
N GLU A 171 -1.20 3.31 -8.02
CA GLU A 171 -1.53 1.90 -8.24
C GLU A 171 -0.31 1.13 -8.73
N LEU A 172 0.39 1.62 -9.77
CA LEU A 172 1.64 1.01 -10.23
C LEU A 172 2.69 0.92 -9.12
N HIS A 173 2.81 1.96 -8.30
CA HIS A 173 3.73 1.98 -7.15
C HIS A 173 3.44 0.83 -6.17
N SER A 174 2.18 0.53 -5.92
CA SER A 174 1.80 -0.51 -4.95
C SER A 174 1.82 -1.90 -5.59
N ILE A 175 1.26 -2.05 -6.80
CA ILE A 175 1.23 -3.31 -7.56
C ILE A 175 2.65 -3.79 -7.89
N LEU A 176 3.47 -2.95 -8.55
CA LEU A 176 4.81 -3.38 -8.95
C LEU A 176 5.67 -3.70 -7.72
N GLY A 177 5.52 -2.90 -6.66
CA GLY A 177 6.24 -3.07 -5.40
C GLY A 177 6.01 -4.43 -4.72
N THR A 178 4.82 -5.02 -4.87
CA THR A 178 4.45 -6.26 -4.17
C THR A 178 4.27 -7.47 -5.07
N GLU A 179 4.12 -7.30 -6.38
CA GLU A 179 3.73 -8.40 -7.28
C GLU A 179 4.75 -8.71 -8.39
N PHE A 180 5.64 -7.76 -8.73
CA PHE A 180 6.55 -7.88 -9.89
C PHE A 180 8.02 -7.73 -9.49
N ALA A 181 8.85 -8.64 -10.00
CA ALA A 181 10.31 -8.60 -9.88
C ALA A 181 10.93 -7.75 -11.02
N ASN A 182 12.25 -7.54 -10.95
CA ASN A 182 13.05 -6.94 -12.03
C ASN A 182 12.60 -5.54 -12.44
N LEU A 183 12.32 -4.66 -11.46
CA LEU A 183 11.83 -3.31 -11.71
C LEU A 183 12.93 -2.32 -12.13
N GLY A 184 14.19 -2.76 -12.12
CA GLY A 184 15.37 -1.92 -12.30
C GLY A 184 15.93 -1.42 -10.97
N GLU A 185 17.24 -1.15 -10.95
CA GLU A 185 18.00 -0.88 -9.72
C GLU A 185 17.44 0.29 -8.89
N GLU A 186 17.02 1.38 -9.54
CA GLU A 186 16.48 2.54 -8.84
C GLU A 186 15.19 2.27 -8.08
N LEU A 187 14.29 1.44 -8.64
CA LEU A 187 13.06 1.07 -7.96
C LEU A 187 13.30 0.05 -6.86
N GLU A 188 14.19 -0.92 -7.08
CA GLU A 188 14.59 -1.86 -6.03
C GLU A 188 15.19 -1.14 -4.82
N GLU A 189 16.09 -0.18 -5.07
CA GLU A 189 16.68 0.64 -4.00
C GLU A 189 15.62 1.50 -3.30
N TYR A 190 14.68 2.05 -4.06
CA TYR A 190 13.56 2.79 -3.48
C TYR A 190 12.68 1.92 -2.56
N TYR A 191 12.38 0.67 -2.95
CA TYR A 191 11.55 -0.24 -2.17
C TYR A 191 12.25 -0.83 -0.94
N ARG A 192 13.60 -0.84 -0.89
CA ARG A 192 14.36 -1.19 0.33
C ARG A 192 14.02 -0.32 1.53
N ARG A 193 13.52 0.89 1.30
CA ARG A 193 13.02 1.75 2.38
C ARG A 193 11.85 1.12 3.13
N TYR A 194 11.06 0.26 2.48
CA TYR A 194 9.85 -0.34 3.07
C TYR A 194 10.00 -1.82 3.39
N PHE A 195 10.91 -2.53 2.71
CA PHE A 195 11.15 -3.95 2.90
C PHE A 195 12.64 -4.20 3.16
N THR A 196 12.95 -4.92 4.24
CA THR A 196 14.32 -5.45 4.47
C THR A 196 14.68 -6.51 3.43
N ASP A 197 13.69 -7.25 2.96
CA ASP A 197 13.80 -8.21 1.88
C ASP A 197 12.50 -8.26 1.06
N ARG A 198 12.48 -7.56 -0.08
CA ARG A 198 11.31 -7.51 -0.98
C ARG A 198 11.04 -8.85 -1.66
N SER A 199 12.02 -9.75 -1.73
CA SER A 199 11.81 -11.06 -2.37
C SER A 199 10.77 -11.90 -1.62
N GLU A 200 10.59 -11.67 -0.32
CA GLU A 200 9.63 -12.42 0.48
C GLU A 200 8.17 -12.05 0.17
N VAL A 201 7.86 -10.77 -0.06
CA VAL A 201 6.51 -10.37 -0.49
C VAL A 201 6.21 -10.92 -1.90
N LEU A 202 7.21 -10.94 -2.79
CA LEU A 202 7.08 -11.53 -4.13
C LEU A 202 6.88 -13.06 -4.06
N ARG A 203 7.56 -13.73 -3.13
CA ARG A 203 7.40 -15.18 -2.90
C ARG A 203 5.99 -15.51 -2.45
N LEU A 204 5.46 -14.76 -1.48
CA LEU A 204 4.07 -14.90 -1.01
C LEU A 204 3.07 -14.66 -2.15
N HIS A 205 3.30 -13.63 -2.97
CA HIS A 205 2.48 -13.37 -4.15
C HIS A 205 2.48 -14.54 -5.14
N SER A 206 3.65 -15.07 -5.50
CA SER A 206 3.73 -16.20 -6.44
C SER A 206 2.97 -17.42 -5.92
N GLN A 207 3.11 -17.72 -4.61
CA GLN A 207 2.51 -18.88 -3.97
C GLN A 207 0.98 -18.93 -4.13
N TYR A 208 0.27 -17.84 -3.80
CA TYR A 208 -1.19 -17.83 -3.94
C TYR A 208 -1.63 -17.58 -5.38
N ARG A 209 -0.87 -16.83 -6.19
CA ARG A 209 -1.21 -16.56 -7.59
C ARG A 209 -1.26 -17.86 -8.41
N GLU A 210 -0.32 -18.76 -8.20
CA GLU A 210 -0.33 -20.08 -8.86
C GLU A 210 -1.62 -20.86 -8.55
N LYS A 211 -2.16 -20.72 -7.34
CA LYS A 211 -3.45 -21.33 -6.96
C LYS A 211 -4.62 -20.69 -7.68
N PHE A 212 -4.67 -19.36 -7.75
CA PHE A 212 -5.70 -18.67 -8.54
C PHE A 212 -5.64 -19.05 -10.01
N GLU A 213 -4.45 -19.07 -10.62
CA GLU A 213 -4.28 -19.40 -12.04
C GLU A 213 -4.68 -20.85 -12.34
N SER A 214 -4.35 -21.81 -11.46
CA SER A 214 -4.82 -23.19 -11.58
C SER A 214 -6.35 -23.26 -11.58
N ARG A 215 -7.01 -22.56 -10.66
CA ARG A 215 -8.48 -22.55 -10.55
C ARG A 215 -9.15 -21.83 -11.72
N GLU A 216 -8.58 -20.74 -12.20
CA GLU A 216 -9.05 -20.05 -13.42
C GLU A 216 -8.99 -20.97 -14.64
N ASN A 217 -7.87 -21.70 -14.82
CA ASN A 217 -7.70 -22.64 -15.92
C ASN A 217 -8.71 -23.79 -15.83
N GLU A 218 -8.88 -24.40 -14.65
CA GLU A 218 -9.88 -25.44 -14.39
C GLU A 218 -11.31 -24.95 -14.73
N ALA A 219 -11.66 -23.73 -14.31
CA ALA A 219 -12.96 -23.13 -14.61
C ALA A 219 -13.18 -22.88 -16.10
N GLN A 220 -12.15 -22.43 -16.83
CA GLN A 220 -12.20 -22.24 -18.28
C GLN A 220 -12.35 -23.56 -19.03
N GLU A 221 -11.61 -24.60 -18.64
CA GLU A 221 -11.72 -25.94 -19.22
C GLU A 221 -13.11 -26.54 -19.00
N LEU A 222 -13.64 -26.42 -17.78
CA LEU A 222 -14.99 -26.87 -17.45
C LEU A 222 -16.04 -26.11 -18.27
N SER A 223 -15.90 -24.79 -18.43
CA SER A 223 -16.80 -23.97 -19.24
C SER A 223 -16.80 -24.41 -20.71
N LYS A 224 -15.62 -24.63 -21.31
CA LYS A 224 -15.47 -25.16 -22.68
C LYS A 224 -16.11 -26.54 -22.82
N SER A 225 -15.89 -27.43 -21.84
CA SER A 225 -16.50 -28.76 -21.80
C SER A 225 -18.04 -28.68 -21.77
N LEU A 226 -18.61 -27.83 -20.92
CA LEU A 226 -20.07 -27.61 -20.84
C LEU A 226 -20.64 -27.03 -22.15
N GLN A 227 -19.94 -26.09 -22.79
CA GLN A 227 -20.36 -25.53 -24.09
C GLN A 227 -20.38 -26.61 -25.18
N SER A 228 -19.32 -27.42 -25.28
CA SER A 228 -19.25 -28.52 -26.26
C SER A 228 -20.35 -29.57 -26.05
N ARG A 229 -20.71 -29.86 -24.79
CA ARG A 229 -21.79 -30.80 -24.46
C ARG A 229 -23.18 -30.25 -24.74
N LYS A 230 -23.39 -28.93 -24.65
CA LYS A 230 -24.65 -28.27 -25.00
C LYS A 230 -24.88 -28.15 -26.51
N GLN A 231 -23.83 -28.25 -27.32
CA GLN A 231 -23.89 -28.19 -28.77
C GLN A 231 -24.10 -29.57 -29.43
N LYS A 232 -24.01 -30.66 -28.65
CA LYS A 232 -24.41 -32.01 -29.05
C LYS A 232 -25.85 -32.27 -28.61
#